data_AF-A0A957FRE0-F1
#
_entry.id   AF-A0A957FRE0-F1
#
_cell.length_a   1.000
_cell.length_b   1.000
_cell.length_c   1.000
_cell.angle_alpha   90.00
_cell.angle_beta   90.00
_cell.angle_gamma   90.00
#
_symmetry.space_group_name_H-M   'P 1'
#
loop_
_entity.id
_entity.type
_entity.pdbx_description
1 polymer ?
#
loop_
_entity_poly.entity_id
_entity_poly.type
_entity_poly.pdbx_seq_one_letter_code
_entity_poly.pdbx_strand_id
1 'polypeptide(L)'
;MADGEVVLKFTVAPQTIRNTNDLLRFFQRVGNPDANERRTIADAIRRALAGSFANQGSARGAWSPLRPRTVAERIRLGYPGQRPILIRSGQLRASWTQRGHSDHVETYERTRGGWRIGVGSKDIRAGTHERGNPALNIPARPVRYLTGDAERRLQATITGVIRGMEP
;
A
#
# COMPACT_ATOMS: atom_id res chain seq x y z
N MET A 1 -2.53 17.41 15.58
CA MET A 1 -2.94 16.08 16.09
C MET A 1 -2.13 15.04 15.34
N ALA A 2 -1.42 14.17 16.05
CA ALA A 2 -0.22 13.46 15.58
C ALA A 2 -0.31 12.87 14.16
N ASP A 3 0.40 13.51 13.24
CA ASP A 3 0.74 13.01 11.91
C ASP A 3 1.68 11.83 12.04
N GLY A 4 1.16 10.62 11.81
CA GLY A 4 1.97 9.41 11.68
C GLY A 4 2.65 9.38 10.32
N GLU A 5 3.66 10.23 10.12
CA GLU A 5 4.57 10.15 8.99
C GLU A 5 5.54 8.97 9.23
N VAL A 6 5.47 7.95 8.38
CA VAL A 6 6.51 6.90 8.35
C VAL A 6 7.69 7.48 7.58
N VAL A 7 8.64 8.06 8.30
CA VAL A 7 9.91 8.55 7.73
C VAL A 7 10.86 7.37 7.60
N LEU A 8 10.92 6.77 6.40
CA LEU A 8 11.92 5.76 6.08
C LEU A 8 13.28 6.45 5.90
N LYS A 9 14.19 6.27 6.87
CA LYS A 9 15.56 6.79 6.80
C LYS A 9 16.43 5.79 6.03
N PHE A 10 16.90 6.17 4.86
CA PHE A 10 17.76 5.33 4.01
C PHE A 10 19.22 5.68 4.25
N THR A 11 20.04 4.67 4.57
CA THR A 11 21.50 4.77 4.59
C THR A 11 22.05 3.94 3.44
N VAL A 12 22.61 4.59 2.43
CA VAL A 12 23.31 3.93 1.32
C VAL A 12 24.77 3.80 1.73
N ALA A 13 25.32 2.57 1.73
CA ALA A 13 26.74 2.37 1.92
C ALA A 13 27.47 2.69 0.60
N PRO A 14 28.51 3.54 0.59
CA PRO A 14 29.18 3.94 -0.64
C PRO A 14 30.11 2.81 -1.10
N GLN A 15 29.66 1.99 -2.04
CA GLN A 15 30.50 0.88 -2.55
C GLN A 15 30.84 0.99 -4.05
N THR A 16 30.18 1.88 -4.83
CA THR A 16 30.25 1.78 -6.32
C THR A 16 30.35 3.11 -7.08
N ILE A 17 30.62 4.24 -6.44
CA ILE A 17 30.76 5.53 -7.16
C ILE A 17 32.21 5.68 -7.61
N ARG A 18 32.47 5.49 -8.91
CA ARG A 18 33.83 5.49 -9.49
C ARG A 18 34.35 6.88 -9.83
N ASN A 19 33.47 7.86 -10.08
CA ASN A 19 33.83 9.25 -10.38
C ASN A 19 32.65 10.23 -10.14
N THR A 20 32.90 11.53 -10.29
CA THR A 20 31.92 12.60 -10.06
C THR A 20 30.72 12.57 -11.02
N ASN A 21 30.91 12.16 -12.29
CA ASN A 21 29.80 12.07 -13.25
C ASN A 21 28.85 10.92 -12.94
N ASP A 22 29.40 9.82 -12.43
CA ASP A 22 28.67 8.66 -11.93
C ASP A 22 27.86 9.03 -10.67
N LEU A 23 28.46 9.82 -9.78
CA LEU A 23 27.78 10.36 -8.60
C LEU A 23 26.60 11.29 -8.96
N LEU A 24 26.82 12.20 -9.90
CA LEU A 24 25.78 13.14 -10.34
C LEU A 24 24.61 12.42 -11.00
N ARG A 25 24.88 11.43 -11.86
CA ARG A 25 23.86 10.59 -12.48
C ARG A 25 23.05 9.81 -11.45
N PHE A 26 23.72 9.24 -10.45
CA PHE A 26 23.06 8.56 -9.34
C PHE A 26 22.11 9.51 -8.58
N PHE A 27 22.57 10.69 -8.16
CA PHE A 27 21.72 11.64 -7.43
C PHE A 27 20.54 12.14 -8.27
N GLN A 28 20.74 12.38 -9.57
CA GLN A 28 19.67 12.76 -10.49
C GLN A 28 18.59 11.67 -10.58
N ARG A 29 18.99 10.39 -10.66
CA ARG A 29 18.09 9.25 -10.77
C ARG A 29 17.37 8.95 -9.45
N VAL A 30 18.06 9.04 -8.31
CA VAL A 30 17.43 8.95 -6.98
C VAL A 30 16.40 10.06 -6.76
N GLY A 31 16.71 11.29 -7.19
CA GLY A 31 15.79 12.43 -7.14
C GLY A 31 14.71 12.42 -8.23
N ASN A 32 14.82 11.53 -9.22
CA ASN A 32 13.88 11.42 -10.34
C ASN A 32 13.79 9.97 -10.85
N PRO A 33 13.16 9.07 -10.08
CA PRO A 33 13.02 7.69 -10.52
C PRO A 33 12.23 7.63 -11.81
N ASP A 34 12.68 6.80 -12.73
CA ASP A 34 12.04 6.58 -14.02
C ASP A 34 10.71 5.84 -13.88
N ALA A 35 10.03 5.63 -15.01
CA ALA A 35 8.73 4.96 -15.00
C ALA A 35 8.80 3.52 -14.46
N ASN A 36 9.87 2.77 -14.72
CA ASN A 36 10.03 1.38 -14.30
C ASN A 36 10.31 1.27 -12.80
N GLU A 37 11.12 2.18 -12.27
CA GLU A 37 11.45 2.27 -10.84
C GLU A 37 10.21 2.63 -10.02
N ARG A 38 9.47 3.66 -10.46
CA ARG A 38 8.18 4.02 -9.87
C ARG A 38 7.19 2.86 -9.92
N ARG A 39 7.11 2.18 -11.07
CA ARG A 39 6.23 1.01 -11.27
C ARG A 39 6.56 -0.11 -10.29
N THR A 40 7.85 -0.39 -10.10
CA THR A 40 8.34 -1.44 -9.18
C THR A 40 7.93 -1.14 -7.74
N ILE A 41 8.08 0.11 -7.30
CA ILE A 41 7.69 0.53 -5.95
C ILE A 41 6.16 0.48 -5.78
N ALA A 42 5.40 0.99 -6.75
CA ALA A 42 3.93 0.93 -6.71
C ALA A 42 3.41 -0.52 -6.68
N ASP A 43 4.04 -1.43 -7.45
CA ASP A 43 3.72 -2.86 -7.44
C ASP A 43 3.99 -3.49 -6.07
N ALA A 44 5.08 -3.10 -5.39
CA ALA A 44 5.37 -3.58 -4.04
C ALA A 44 4.34 -3.08 -3.02
N ILE A 45 3.92 -1.81 -3.10
CA ILE A 45 2.85 -1.26 -2.25
C ILE A 45 1.55 -2.05 -2.47
N ARG A 46 1.15 -2.31 -3.72
CA ARG A 46 -0.06 -3.09 -4.01
C ARG A 46 -0.01 -4.52 -3.48
N ARG A 47 1.14 -5.19 -3.58
CA ARG A 47 1.33 -6.52 -2.99
C ARG A 47 1.19 -6.47 -1.46
N ALA A 48 1.74 -5.44 -0.83
CA ALA A 48 1.60 -5.24 0.62
C ALA A 48 0.12 -5.06 1.02
N LEU A 49 -0.63 -4.23 0.30
CA LEU A 49 -2.07 -4.02 0.51
C LEU A 49 -2.90 -5.28 0.23
N ALA A 50 -2.55 -6.05 -0.81
CA ALA A 50 -3.19 -7.34 -1.10
C ALA A 50 -2.98 -8.33 0.06
N GLY A 51 -1.82 -8.28 0.71
CA GLY A 51 -1.54 -9.02 1.93
C GLY A 51 -2.52 -8.70 3.06
N SER A 52 -2.89 -7.42 3.24
CA SER A 52 -3.88 -7.02 4.24
C SER A 52 -5.25 -7.68 4.01
N PHE A 53 -5.70 -7.76 2.76
CA PHE A 53 -6.94 -8.45 2.39
C PHE A 53 -6.86 -9.97 2.61
N ALA A 54 -5.74 -10.59 2.26
CA ALA A 54 -5.53 -12.03 2.43
C ALA A 54 -5.48 -12.42 3.92
N ASN A 55 -4.75 -11.65 4.72
CA ASN A 55 -4.59 -11.87 6.15
C ASN A 55 -5.79 -11.36 6.98
N GLN A 56 -6.69 -10.61 6.34
CA GLN A 56 -7.85 -9.97 6.98
C GLN A 56 -7.43 -9.12 8.18
N GLY A 57 -6.41 -8.29 7.97
CA GLY A 57 -5.79 -7.50 9.01
C GLY A 57 -4.77 -6.52 8.46
N SER A 58 -4.23 -5.69 9.32
CA SER A 58 -3.19 -4.72 8.99
C SER A 58 -2.21 -4.55 10.14
N ALA A 59 -1.31 -3.56 10.05
CA ALA A 59 -0.41 -3.25 11.16
C ALA A 59 -1.15 -2.93 12.48
N ARG A 60 -2.43 -2.54 12.40
CA ARG A 60 -3.28 -2.28 13.57
C ARG A 60 -3.91 -3.53 14.16
N GLY A 61 -3.58 -4.71 13.65
CA GLY A 61 -4.10 -5.99 14.08
C GLY A 61 -5.11 -6.61 13.11
N ALA A 62 -5.67 -7.75 13.51
CA ALA A 62 -6.69 -8.45 12.76
C ALA A 62 -7.99 -7.62 12.68
N TRP A 63 -8.65 -7.65 11.52
CA TRP A 63 -9.92 -6.98 11.35
C TRP A 63 -11.02 -7.65 12.18
N SER A 64 -11.87 -6.83 12.79
CA SER A 64 -12.99 -7.33 13.58
C SER A 64 -13.91 -8.23 12.73
N PRO A 65 -14.34 -9.38 13.28
CA PRO A 65 -15.18 -10.33 12.57
C PRO A 65 -16.50 -9.72 12.12
N LEU A 66 -17.15 -10.39 11.17
CA LEU A 66 -18.50 -10.01 10.75
C LEU A 66 -19.53 -10.36 11.82
N ARG A 67 -20.54 -9.49 11.96
CA ARG A 67 -21.69 -9.77 12.83
C ARG A 67 -22.47 -10.99 12.30
N PRO A 68 -23.09 -11.82 13.16
CA PRO A 68 -23.86 -12.99 12.73
C PRO A 68 -24.93 -12.66 11.67
N ARG A 69 -25.63 -11.53 11.83
CA ARG A 69 -26.61 -11.06 10.84
C ARG A 69 -26.00 -10.82 9.46
N THR A 70 -24.82 -10.22 9.39
CA THR A 70 -24.10 -9.99 8.13
C THR A 70 -23.64 -11.30 7.50
N VAL A 71 -23.22 -12.28 8.32
CA VAL A 71 -22.85 -13.62 7.84
C VAL A 71 -24.05 -14.32 7.21
N ALA A 72 -25.20 -14.33 7.90
CA ALA A 72 -26.44 -14.92 7.39
C ALA A 72 -26.90 -14.24 6.09
N GLU A 73 -26.84 -12.91 6.01
CA GLU A 73 -27.16 -12.16 4.79
C GLU A 73 -26.24 -12.55 3.62
N ARG A 74 -24.93 -12.65 3.85
CA ARG A 74 -23.97 -13.04 2.82
C ARG A 74 -24.28 -14.43 2.28
N ILE A 75 -24.52 -15.41 3.15
CA ILE A 75 -24.89 -16.78 2.78
C ILE A 75 -26.17 -16.78 1.94
N ARG A 76 -27.21 -16.09 2.39
CA ARG A 76 -28.48 -15.97 1.66
C ARG A 76 -28.31 -15.38 0.26
N LEU A 77 -27.35 -14.47 0.10
CA LEU A 77 -27.06 -13.80 -1.17
C LEU A 77 -26.00 -14.54 -2.01
N GLY A 78 -25.65 -15.78 -1.65
CA GLY A 78 -24.71 -16.63 -2.41
C GLY A 78 -23.23 -16.28 -2.23
N TYR A 79 -22.88 -15.47 -1.21
CA TYR A 79 -21.50 -15.11 -0.90
C TYR A 79 -20.94 -15.96 0.24
N PRO A 80 -19.61 -16.08 0.35
CA PRO A 80 -18.98 -16.67 1.54
C PRO A 80 -19.46 -15.96 2.81
N GLY A 81 -19.81 -16.73 3.85
CA GLY A 81 -20.39 -16.18 5.06
C GLY A 81 -19.39 -15.34 5.87
N GLN A 82 -18.58 -16.02 6.69
CA GLN A 82 -17.76 -15.35 7.70
C GLN A 82 -16.45 -14.77 7.16
N ARG A 83 -15.86 -15.43 6.17
CA ARG A 83 -14.58 -15.05 5.55
C ARG A 83 -14.66 -15.26 4.03
N PRO A 84 -13.89 -14.50 3.24
CA PRO A 84 -13.12 -13.30 3.62
C PRO A 84 -14.01 -12.08 3.99
N ILE A 85 -13.62 -11.27 4.99
CA ILE A 85 -14.44 -10.19 5.59
C ILE A 85 -14.77 -9.06 4.60
N LEU A 86 -13.77 -8.52 3.90
CA LEU A 86 -13.94 -7.37 2.98
C LEU A 86 -14.02 -7.77 1.50
N ILE A 87 -14.25 -9.05 1.20
CA ILE A 87 -14.29 -9.56 -0.17
C ILE A 87 -15.65 -10.22 -0.38
N ARG A 88 -16.59 -9.43 -0.90
CA ARG A 88 -17.90 -9.91 -1.36
C ARG A 88 -17.89 -10.13 -2.88
N SER A 89 -17.86 -9.03 -3.64
CA SER A 89 -17.67 -9.06 -5.10
C SER A 89 -16.20 -8.90 -5.54
N GLY A 90 -15.28 -8.70 -4.59
CA GLY A 90 -13.87 -8.42 -4.88
C GLY A 90 -13.56 -7.00 -5.34
N GLN A 91 -14.58 -6.19 -5.65
CA GLN A 91 -14.43 -4.81 -6.15
C GLN A 91 -13.59 -3.92 -5.24
N LEU A 92 -13.88 -3.90 -3.93
CA LEU A 92 -13.07 -3.13 -2.97
C LEU A 92 -11.61 -3.61 -2.95
N ARG A 93 -11.34 -4.92 -3.03
CA ARG A 93 -9.95 -5.39 -3.09
C ARG A 93 -9.28 -4.89 -4.37
N ALA A 94 -9.97 -5.04 -5.50
CA ALA A 94 -9.46 -4.64 -6.82
C ALA A 94 -9.13 -3.14 -6.88
N SER A 95 -9.97 -2.27 -6.29
CA SER A 95 -9.70 -0.83 -6.25
C SER A 95 -8.41 -0.48 -5.50
N TRP A 96 -7.96 -1.30 -4.54
CA TRP A 96 -6.68 -1.10 -3.87
C TRP A 96 -5.50 -1.77 -4.58
N THR A 97 -5.71 -2.91 -5.24
CA THR A 97 -4.62 -3.81 -5.63
C THR A 97 -4.44 -4.00 -7.13
N GLN A 98 -5.40 -3.61 -7.97
CA GLN A 98 -5.36 -3.85 -9.41
C GLN A 98 -4.99 -2.58 -10.17
N ARG A 99 -3.90 -2.67 -10.95
CA ARG A 99 -3.50 -1.60 -11.88
C ARG A 99 -4.61 -1.36 -12.89
N GLY A 100 -4.93 -0.09 -13.13
CA GLY A 100 -5.91 0.31 -14.16
C GLY A 100 -7.38 0.08 -13.79
N HIS A 101 -7.68 -0.41 -12.58
CA HIS A 101 -9.06 -0.42 -12.09
C HIS A 101 -9.57 1.04 -11.97
N SER A 102 -10.82 1.30 -12.34
CA SER A 102 -11.40 2.66 -12.41
C SER A 102 -11.30 3.42 -11.09
N ASP A 103 -11.52 2.72 -9.99
CA ASP A 103 -11.42 3.27 -8.63
C ASP A 103 -10.00 3.19 -8.03
N HIS A 104 -9.01 2.70 -8.76
CA HIS A 104 -7.64 2.64 -8.27
C HIS A 104 -6.97 4.01 -8.34
N VAL A 105 -6.26 4.35 -7.27
CA VAL A 105 -5.46 5.58 -7.20
C VAL A 105 -3.99 5.20 -7.11
N GLU A 106 -3.21 5.70 -8.06
CA GLU A 106 -1.75 5.68 -8.03
C GLU A 106 -1.30 7.12 -8.27
N THR A 107 -0.60 7.72 -7.31
CA THR A 107 -0.08 9.10 -7.41
C THR A 107 1.43 9.09 -7.38
N TYR A 108 2.02 10.02 -8.13
CA TYR A 108 3.44 10.34 -8.05
C TYR A 108 3.58 11.85 -7.96
N GLU A 109 4.34 12.31 -6.98
CA GLU A 109 4.57 13.72 -6.73
C GLU A 109 6.05 13.93 -6.44
N ARG A 110 6.68 14.89 -7.12
CA ARG A 110 8.02 15.36 -6.76
C ARG A 110 7.89 16.35 -5.61
N THR A 111 8.72 16.18 -4.59
CA THR A 111 8.78 17.07 -3.43
C THR A 111 10.15 17.74 -3.38
N ARG A 112 10.28 18.80 -2.57
CA ARG A 112 11.56 19.52 -2.40
C ARG A 112 12.70 18.62 -1.89
N GLY A 113 12.38 17.51 -1.23
CA GLY A 113 13.33 16.56 -0.66
C GLY A 113 13.33 15.17 -1.32
N GLY A 114 12.66 14.99 -2.45
CA GLY A 114 12.59 13.70 -3.13
C GLY A 114 11.27 13.50 -3.89
N TRP A 115 10.61 12.39 -3.63
CA TRP A 115 9.36 12.03 -4.30
C TRP A 115 8.46 11.24 -3.38
N ARG A 116 7.16 11.29 -3.66
CA ARG A 116 6.12 10.52 -2.97
C ARG A 116 5.38 9.66 -3.97
N ILE A 117 5.25 8.38 -3.67
CA ILE A 117 4.36 7.46 -4.39
C ILE A 117 3.21 7.10 -3.45
N GLY A 118 1.98 7.34 -3.92
CA GLY A 118 0.77 6.99 -3.20
C GLY A 118 -0.01 5.90 -3.91
N VAL A 119 -0.58 4.97 -3.15
CA VAL A 119 -1.54 3.98 -3.66
C VAL A 119 -2.79 4.04 -2.79
N GLY A 120 -3.96 4.06 -3.42
CA GLY A 120 -5.24 4.24 -2.75
C GLY A 120 -6.43 3.71 -3.55
N SER A 121 -7.63 4.02 -3.05
CA SER A 121 -8.90 3.63 -3.65
C SER A 121 -9.91 4.77 -3.56
N LYS A 122 -10.63 5.03 -4.66
CA LYS A 122 -11.82 5.90 -4.75
C LYS A 122 -13.13 5.17 -4.43
N ASP A 123 -13.10 3.85 -4.28
CA ASP A 123 -14.28 3.07 -3.92
C ASP A 123 -14.97 3.66 -2.67
N ILE A 124 -16.27 3.88 -2.76
CA ILE A 124 -17.06 4.52 -1.69
C ILE A 124 -16.93 3.82 -0.34
N ARG A 125 -16.67 2.50 -0.35
CA ARG A 125 -16.51 1.68 0.87
C ARG A 125 -15.14 1.84 1.50
N ALA A 126 -14.13 2.29 0.74
CA ALA A 126 -12.76 2.43 1.23
C ALA A 126 -12.71 3.38 2.42
N GLY A 127 -13.30 4.58 2.31
CA GLY A 127 -13.33 5.55 3.40
C GLY A 127 -14.01 5.03 4.67
N THR A 128 -15.11 4.29 4.52
CA THR A 128 -15.84 3.65 5.63
C THR A 128 -15.03 2.54 6.28
N HIS A 129 -14.34 1.69 5.52
CA HIS A 129 -13.56 0.61 6.09
C HIS A 129 -12.21 1.09 6.64
N GLU A 130 -11.60 2.16 6.10
CA GLU A 130 -10.39 2.73 6.68
C GLU A 130 -10.62 3.34 8.07
N ARG A 131 -11.76 4.00 8.27
CA ARG A 131 -12.04 4.77 9.50
C ARG A 131 -13.09 4.14 10.42
N GLY A 132 -13.89 3.21 9.91
CA GLY A 132 -15.14 2.80 10.55
C GLY A 132 -16.25 3.82 10.33
N ASN A 133 -17.46 3.45 10.73
CA ASN A 133 -18.61 4.33 10.82
C ASN A 133 -19.41 3.96 12.07
N PRO A 134 -19.25 4.69 13.19
CA PRO A 134 -19.96 4.42 14.44
C PRO A 134 -21.48 4.53 14.31
N ALA A 135 -21.99 5.49 13.52
CA ALA A 135 -23.43 5.67 13.31
C ALA A 135 -24.08 4.45 12.64
N LEU A 136 -23.32 3.74 11.79
CA LEU A 136 -23.75 2.49 11.16
C LEU A 136 -23.24 1.25 11.88
N ASN A 137 -22.61 1.39 13.04
CA ASN A 137 -22.02 0.29 13.79
C ASN A 137 -20.99 -0.55 12.98
N ILE A 138 -20.25 0.10 12.09
CA ILE A 138 -19.22 -0.52 11.25
C ILE A 138 -17.85 -0.27 11.88
N PRO A 139 -17.13 -1.32 12.35
CA PRO A 139 -15.78 -1.15 12.86
C PRO A 139 -14.79 -0.84 11.72
N ALA A 140 -13.73 -0.11 12.06
CA ALA A 140 -12.61 0.13 11.15
C ALA A 140 -11.91 -1.20 10.82
N ARG A 141 -11.55 -1.34 9.55
CA ARG A 141 -10.79 -2.44 8.95
C ARG A 141 -9.76 -1.85 7.99
N PRO A 142 -8.80 -1.08 8.50
CA PRO A 142 -7.91 -0.30 7.66
C PRO A 142 -6.95 -1.22 6.92
N VAL A 143 -6.81 -0.98 5.62
CA VAL A 143 -5.93 -1.66 4.67
C VAL A 143 -4.59 -0.93 4.57
N ARG A 144 -4.59 0.41 4.71
CA ARG A 144 -3.42 1.28 4.46
C ARG A 144 -2.21 1.04 5.37
N TYR A 145 -2.39 0.39 6.51
CA TYR A 145 -1.30 0.14 7.46
C TYR A 145 -0.59 -1.17 7.12
N LEU A 146 0.67 -1.09 6.69
CA LEU A 146 1.45 -2.26 6.31
C LEU A 146 1.94 -3.01 7.55
N THR A 147 1.81 -4.34 7.56
CA THR A 147 2.41 -5.16 8.62
C THR A 147 3.94 -5.07 8.58
N GLY A 148 4.63 -5.36 9.68
CA GLY A 148 6.09 -5.26 9.74
C GLY A 148 6.82 -6.07 8.65
N ASP A 149 6.32 -7.26 8.29
CA ASP A 149 6.86 -8.04 7.16
C ASP A 149 6.63 -7.36 5.81
N ALA A 150 5.45 -6.77 5.61
CA ALA A 150 5.12 -6.08 4.37
C ALA A 150 5.93 -4.80 4.22
N GLU A 151 6.13 -4.06 5.32
CA GLU A 151 7.00 -2.90 5.41
C GLU A 151 8.46 -3.26 5.12
N ARG A 152 9.00 -4.32 5.73
CA ARG A 152 10.36 -4.82 5.43
C ARG A 152 10.55 -5.18 3.97
N ARG A 153 9.59 -5.85 3.34
CA ARG A 153 9.65 -6.19 1.90
C ARG A 153 9.57 -4.96 1.01
N LEU A 154 8.73 -3.98 1.38
CA LEU A 154 8.67 -2.70 0.67
C LEU A 154 9.99 -1.95 0.79
N GLN A 155 10.57 -1.88 1.99
CA GLN A 155 11.89 -1.28 2.22
C GLN A 155 12.97 -1.98 1.39
N ALA A 156 13.02 -3.31 1.41
CA ALA A 156 13.97 -4.09 0.59
C ALA A 156 13.81 -3.80 -0.91
N THR A 157 12.57 -3.63 -1.38
CA THR A 157 12.30 -3.27 -2.78
C THR A 157 12.80 -1.87 -3.10
N ILE A 158 12.52 -0.88 -2.23
CA ILE A 158 13.00 0.49 -2.42
C ILE A 158 14.54 0.53 -2.39
N THR A 159 15.17 -0.17 -1.45
CA THR A 159 16.63 -0.29 -1.39
C THR A 159 17.20 -0.97 -2.63
N GLY A 160 16.56 -2.02 -3.13
CA GLY A 160 16.97 -2.69 -4.37
C GLY A 160 16.87 -1.78 -5.60
N VAL A 161 15.79 -1.01 -5.70
CA VAL A 161 15.61 0.02 -6.74
C VAL A 161 16.70 1.08 -6.65
N ILE A 162 16.97 1.62 -5.46
CA ILE A 162 18.02 2.62 -5.25
C ILE A 162 19.41 2.05 -5.60
N ARG A 163 19.72 0.82 -5.20
CA ARG A 163 20.99 0.17 -5.56
C ARG A 163 21.11 -0.05 -7.07
N GLY A 164 20.02 -0.39 -7.75
CA GLY A 164 19.99 -0.48 -9.22
C GLY A 164 20.14 0.86 -9.94
N MET A 165 20.13 1.98 -9.20
CA MET A 165 20.48 3.31 -9.72
C MET A 165 21.97 3.58 -9.69
N GLU A 166 22.75 2.79 -8.94
CA GLU A 166 24.19 2.90 -8.92
C GLU A 166 24.77 2.55 -10.31
N PRO A 167 25.77 3.29 -10.78
CA PRO A 167 26.41 3.09 -12.08
C PRO A 167 27.35 1.89 -12.14
#